data_AF-A0A7H9V9L5-F1
#
_entry.id   AF-A0A7H9V9L5-F1
#
_cell.length_a   1.000
_cell.length_b   1.000
_cell.length_c   1.000
_cell.angle_alpha   90.00
_cell.angle_beta   90.00
_cell.angle_gamma   90.00
#
_symmetry.space_group_name_H-M   'P 1'
#
loop_
_entity.id
_entity.type
_entity.pdbx_description
1 polymer ?
#
loop_
_entity_poly.entity_id
_entity_poly.type
_entity_poly.pdbx_seq_one_letter_code
_entity_poly.pdbx_strand_id
1 'polypeptide(L)'
;AYDLGQAAAEEVVRSYMQSHGDWPRSLVIDLWGSASLRTGGEEIAQGLALMGCRPQWDAATGRVTGIEVMPPAALGRPRVDVTWRISGLFRDMFPTQIALIDAAASAVAGRDEDDSENPLAAAARAQGKIGPRIFGTSPGTYGAGVEELLSRGEWSAREEIGRAYLEATSHAYGGADGEAISAPGVFEGRIADADLLVHTGDDPGRDILEGSADVAFIGGFSAALAALGRNADVIVLDTTDPKKPRPRSVGEAVSRVVRARAVNPRFIAGQMRHGPRGASEFAETVDRLVGFAETTHAISGALIEAVHDAYIGDAEVRAFLLRENPAAAKVIAERFLAARRRGLWHPLRNSIDDDLTALIAEAQASEVAA
;
A
#
# COMPACT_ATOMS: atom_id res chain seq x y z
N ALA A 1 6.30 6.46 -19.38
CA ALA A 1 6.94 6.62 -18.07
C ALA A 1 7.00 8.08 -17.62
N TYR A 2 7.97 8.91 -18.05
CA TYR A 2 8.14 10.25 -17.43
C TYR A 2 6.89 11.15 -17.46
N ASP A 3 6.31 11.37 -18.63
CA ASP A 3 5.13 12.26 -18.76
C ASP A 3 3.93 11.73 -17.95
N LEU A 4 3.79 10.41 -17.83
CA LEU A 4 2.73 9.76 -17.05
C LEU A 4 2.99 9.89 -15.55
N GLY A 5 4.22 9.67 -15.10
CA GLY A 5 4.65 9.90 -13.73
C GLY A 5 4.50 11.37 -13.31
N GLN A 6 4.79 12.31 -14.21
CA GLN A 6 4.55 13.74 -13.97
C GLN A 6 3.06 14.03 -13.81
N ALA A 7 2.19 13.53 -14.71
CA ALA A 7 0.75 13.72 -14.57
C ALA A 7 0.19 13.10 -13.27
N ALA A 8 0.71 11.93 -12.88
CA ALA A 8 0.41 11.28 -11.61
C ALA A 8 0.86 12.11 -10.40
N ALA A 9 2.06 12.69 -10.44
CA ALA A 9 2.56 13.59 -9.39
C ALA A 9 1.69 14.84 -9.25
N GLU A 10 1.33 15.47 -10.37
CA GLU A 10 0.45 16.64 -10.39
C GLU A 10 -0.94 16.32 -9.83
N GLU A 11 -1.47 15.13 -10.11
CA GLU A 11 -2.74 14.68 -9.55
C GLU A 11 -2.69 14.49 -8.03
N VAL A 12 -1.66 13.84 -7.51
CA VAL A 12 -1.46 13.68 -6.07
C VAL A 12 -1.37 15.04 -5.37
N VAL A 13 -0.54 15.94 -5.90
CA VAL A 13 -0.37 17.29 -5.34
C VAL A 13 -1.68 18.08 -5.38
N ARG A 14 -2.42 18.02 -6.50
CA ARG A 14 -3.70 18.72 -6.64
C ARG A 14 -4.75 18.19 -5.66
N SER A 15 -4.85 16.87 -5.52
CA SER A 15 -5.77 16.24 -4.58
C SER A 15 -5.45 16.65 -3.14
N TYR A 16 -4.17 16.64 -2.76
CA TYR A 16 -3.74 17.06 -1.42
C TYR A 16 -4.06 18.55 -1.16
N MET A 17 -3.77 19.43 -2.12
CA MET A 17 -4.08 20.86 -2.01
C MET A 17 -5.59 21.10 -1.88
N GLN A 18 -6.43 20.34 -2.57
CA GLN A 18 -7.89 20.44 -2.46
C GLN A 18 -8.42 20.05 -1.08
N SER A 19 -7.79 19.07 -0.41
CA SER A 19 -8.22 18.62 0.92
C SER A 19 -7.60 19.43 2.07
N HIS A 20 -6.38 19.94 1.91
CA HIS A 20 -5.61 20.58 3.00
C HIS A 20 -5.41 22.09 2.85
N GLY A 21 -5.57 22.64 1.63
CA GLY A 21 -5.35 24.06 1.34
C GLY A 21 -3.88 24.49 1.25
N ASP A 22 -2.94 23.54 1.32
CA ASP A 22 -1.50 23.77 1.15
C ASP A 22 -0.85 22.60 0.39
N TRP A 23 0.41 22.75 -0.01
CA TRP A 23 1.19 21.73 -0.70
C TRP A 23 1.73 20.68 0.27
N PRO A 24 1.86 19.40 -0.15
CA PRO A 24 2.57 18.41 0.65
C PRO A 24 4.06 18.79 0.72
N ARG A 25 4.63 18.74 1.93
CA ARG A 25 6.04 19.02 2.22
C ARG A 25 6.86 17.75 2.15
N SER A 26 6.31 16.62 2.59
CA SER A 26 6.98 15.32 2.61
C SER A 26 6.01 14.19 2.34
N LEU A 27 6.42 13.17 1.61
CA LEU A 27 5.58 11.99 1.38
C LEU A 27 6.40 10.70 1.24
N VAL A 28 5.72 9.57 1.39
CA VAL A 28 6.28 8.24 1.14
C VAL A 28 5.66 7.65 -0.13
N ILE A 29 6.47 7.01 -0.98
CA ILE A 29 6.01 6.24 -2.14
C ILE A 29 6.40 4.78 -1.95
N ASP A 30 5.44 3.87 -2.07
CA ASP A 30 5.75 2.45 -2.19
C ASP A 30 6.26 2.14 -3.60
N LEU A 31 7.44 1.50 -3.68
CA LEU A 31 8.11 1.21 -4.94
C LEU A 31 8.31 -0.29 -5.12
N TRP A 32 7.44 -0.88 -5.93
CA TRP A 32 7.40 -2.32 -6.17
C TRP A 32 8.08 -2.70 -7.49
N GLY A 33 8.90 -3.76 -7.44
CA GLY A 33 9.64 -4.22 -8.61
C GLY A 33 8.71 -4.66 -9.75
N SER A 34 7.62 -5.36 -9.41
CA SER A 34 6.63 -5.83 -10.39
C SER A 34 5.88 -4.68 -11.08
N ALA A 35 5.49 -3.64 -10.34
CA ALA A 35 4.88 -2.43 -10.89
C ALA A 35 5.85 -1.69 -11.82
N SER A 36 7.10 -1.50 -11.37
CA SER A 36 8.14 -0.83 -12.17
C SER A 36 8.42 -1.53 -13.50
N LEU A 37 8.33 -2.87 -13.55
CA LEU A 37 8.44 -3.65 -14.80
C LEU A 37 7.26 -3.40 -15.75
N ARG A 38 6.04 -3.29 -15.23
CA ARG A 38 4.82 -3.08 -16.05
C ARG A 38 4.74 -1.66 -16.59
N THR A 39 5.10 -0.67 -15.78
CA THR A 39 4.96 0.76 -16.10
C THR A 39 6.18 1.35 -16.80
N GLY A 40 7.33 0.66 -16.75
CA GLY A 40 8.60 1.21 -17.20
C GLY A 40 9.13 2.31 -16.28
N GLY A 41 8.76 2.28 -14.99
CA GLY A 41 9.24 3.19 -13.95
C GLY A 41 8.44 4.49 -13.81
N GLU A 42 7.11 4.43 -13.97
CA GLU A 42 6.23 5.58 -13.77
C GLU A 42 6.28 6.12 -12.33
N GLU A 43 6.42 5.23 -11.34
CA GLU A 43 6.49 5.57 -9.91
C GLU A 43 7.82 6.25 -9.56
N ILE A 44 8.91 5.85 -10.22
CA ILE A 44 10.21 6.53 -10.11
C ILE A 44 10.08 7.94 -10.69
N ALA A 45 9.52 8.05 -11.90
CA ALA A 45 9.31 9.34 -12.53
C ALA A 45 8.37 10.26 -11.72
N GLN A 46 7.35 9.69 -11.08
CA GLN A 46 6.45 10.41 -10.19
C GLN A 46 7.22 11.03 -9.01
N GLY A 47 8.02 10.22 -8.30
CA GLY A 47 8.84 10.73 -7.20
C GLY A 47 9.85 11.79 -7.65
N LEU A 48 10.51 11.57 -8.80
CA LEU A 48 11.41 12.57 -9.37
C LEU A 48 10.68 13.88 -9.71
N ALA A 49 9.49 13.82 -10.33
CA ALA A 49 8.70 14.99 -10.66
C ALA A 49 8.23 15.76 -9.40
N LEU A 50 7.88 15.05 -8.32
CA LEU A 50 7.53 15.63 -7.02
C LEU A 50 8.70 16.44 -6.42
N MET A 51 9.91 15.90 -6.52
CA MET A 51 11.15 16.59 -6.10
C MET A 51 11.58 17.72 -7.05
N GLY A 52 10.97 17.81 -8.23
CA GLY A 52 11.34 18.76 -9.27
C GLY A 52 12.60 18.33 -10.04
N CYS A 53 12.72 17.04 -10.31
CA CYS A 53 13.75 16.42 -11.13
C CYS A 53 13.17 15.85 -12.42
N ARG A 54 13.98 15.87 -13.49
CA ARG A 54 13.69 15.26 -14.78
C ARG A 54 14.79 14.26 -15.14
N PRO A 55 14.49 13.00 -15.51
CA PRO A 55 15.51 12.09 -16.01
C PRO A 55 16.17 12.65 -17.28
N GLN A 56 17.45 12.35 -17.47
CA GLN A 56 18.18 12.63 -18.69
C GLN A 56 18.42 11.33 -19.44
N TRP A 57 18.21 11.36 -20.76
CA TRP A 57 18.41 10.21 -21.63
C TRP A 57 19.58 10.45 -22.56
N ASP A 58 20.41 9.43 -22.74
CA ASP A 58 21.34 9.38 -23.84
C ASP A 58 20.58 9.24 -25.16
N ALA A 59 20.81 10.18 -26.09
CA ALA A 59 20.06 10.26 -27.35
C ALA A 59 20.31 9.05 -28.27
N ALA A 60 21.47 8.38 -28.15
CA ALA A 60 21.82 7.25 -29.00
C ALA A 60 21.24 5.92 -28.50
N THR A 61 21.23 5.71 -27.18
CA THR A 61 20.87 4.43 -26.56
C THR A 61 19.50 4.44 -25.88
N GLY A 62 18.93 5.62 -25.64
CA GLY A 62 17.69 5.78 -24.87
C GLY A 62 17.84 5.41 -23.39
N ARG A 63 19.07 5.18 -22.90
CA ARG A 63 19.33 4.87 -21.50
C ARG A 63 19.24 6.14 -20.66
N VAL A 64 18.69 6.00 -19.45
CA VAL A 64 18.75 7.07 -18.46
C VAL A 64 20.18 7.19 -17.96
N THR A 65 20.77 8.38 -18.07
CA THR A 65 22.18 8.66 -17.72
C THR A 65 22.32 9.58 -16.52
N GLY A 66 21.24 10.23 -16.09
CA GLY A 66 21.27 11.14 -14.96
C GLY A 66 19.93 11.82 -14.74
N ILE A 67 19.97 12.92 -13.99
CA ILE A 67 18.82 13.78 -13.71
C ILE A 67 19.20 15.24 -13.94
N GLU A 68 18.21 16.03 -14.31
CA GLU A 68 18.22 17.48 -14.31
C GLU A 68 17.37 17.96 -13.13
N VAL A 69 17.91 18.84 -12.28
CA VAL A 69 17.13 19.52 -11.23
C VAL A 69 16.51 20.77 -11.84
N MET A 70 15.19 20.79 -11.96
CA MET A 70 14.44 21.90 -12.56
C MET A 70 14.47 23.12 -11.63
N PRO A 71 14.50 24.37 -12.14
CA PRO A 71 14.45 25.56 -11.30
C PRO A 71 13.07 25.73 -10.65
N PRO A 72 12.96 26.31 -9.43
CA PRO A 72 11.69 26.49 -8.73
C PRO A 72 10.59 27.19 -9.56
N ALA A 73 10.98 28.20 -10.34
CA ALA A 73 10.06 28.93 -11.23
C ALA A 73 9.38 28.05 -12.29
N ALA A 74 10.01 26.93 -12.70
CA ALA A 74 9.42 25.98 -13.63
C ALA A 74 8.46 24.99 -12.95
N LEU A 75 8.55 24.80 -11.63
CA LEU A 75 7.68 23.91 -10.86
C LEU A 75 6.35 24.57 -10.50
N GLY A 76 6.37 25.88 -10.23
CA GLY A 76 5.18 26.62 -9.80
C GLY A 76 4.65 26.22 -8.41
N ARG A 77 5.44 25.46 -7.65
CA ARG A 77 5.17 24.99 -6.28
C ARG A 77 6.50 24.65 -5.57
N PRO A 78 6.50 24.50 -4.23
CA PRO A 78 7.63 23.90 -3.52
C PRO A 78 7.93 22.48 -4.02
N ARG A 79 9.20 22.06 -3.85
CA ARG A 79 9.60 20.67 -3.97
C ARG A 79 8.98 19.86 -2.83
N VAL A 80 8.72 18.59 -3.09
CA VAL A 80 8.28 17.64 -2.06
C VAL A 80 9.47 16.78 -1.65
N ASP A 81 9.68 16.61 -0.34
CA ASP A 81 10.64 15.64 0.19
C ASP A 81 10.07 14.22 0.02
N VAL A 82 10.63 13.43 -0.90
CA VAL A 82 10.11 12.09 -1.21
C VAL A 82 10.97 11.02 -0.55
N THR A 83 10.32 10.16 0.23
CA THR A 83 10.91 8.91 0.75
C THR A 83 10.32 7.72 -0.02
N TRP A 84 11.15 6.78 -0.44
CA TRP A 84 10.73 5.54 -1.08
C TRP A 84 10.82 4.37 -0.13
N ARG A 85 9.72 3.62 -0.05
CA ARG A 85 9.67 2.31 0.57
C ARG A 85 9.77 1.24 -0.51
N ILE A 86 10.95 0.67 -0.70
CA ILE A 86 11.21 -0.30 -1.77
C ILE A 86 10.85 -1.72 -1.35
N SER A 87 10.25 -2.48 -2.25
CA SER A 87 10.12 -3.94 -2.10
C SER A 87 11.49 -4.64 -2.24
N GLY A 88 11.63 -5.83 -1.64
CA GLY A 88 12.85 -6.65 -1.83
C GLY A 88 13.12 -7.00 -3.31
N LEU A 89 12.08 -7.23 -4.10
CA LEU A 89 12.23 -7.44 -5.55
C LEU A 89 12.77 -6.18 -6.25
N PHE A 90 12.33 -4.99 -5.84
CA PHE A 90 12.84 -3.75 -6.42
C PHE A 90 14.34 -3.57 -6.12
N ARG A 91 14.73 -3.80 -4.86
CA ARG A 91 16.14 -3.81 -4.43
C ARG A 91 17.01 -4.69 -5.33
N ASP A 92 16.57 -5.92 -5.57
CA ASP A 92 17.38 -6.91 -6.27
C ASP A 92 17.46 -6.66 -7.78
N MET A 93 16.41 -6.08 -8.38
CA MET A 93 16.33 -5.88 -9.82
C MET A 93 16.84 -4.53 -10.31
N PHE A 94 16.79 -3.49 -9.47
CA PHE A 94 16.96 -2.10 -9.91
C PHE A 94 18.02 -1.30 -9.14
N PRO A 95 19.25 -1.82 -8.94
CA PRO A 95 20.31 -1.08 -8.23
C PRO A 95 20.66 0.25 -8.93
N THR A 96 20.64 0.29 -10.27
CA THR A 96 20.88 1.53 -11.03
C THR A 96 19.80 2.58 -10.80
N GLN A 97 18.54 2.18 -10.62
CA GLN A 97 17.45 3.11 -10.31
C GLN A 97 17.55 3.60 -8.86
N ILE A 98 17.99 2.76 -7.92
CA ILE A 98 18.31 3.19 -6.55
C ILE A 98 19.39 4.28 -6.58
N ALA A 99 20.48 4.04 -7.32
CA ALA A 99 21.55 5.03 -7.49
C ALA A 99 21.04 6.34 -8.12
N LEU A 100 20.15 6.26 -9.12
CA LEU A 100 19.54 7.43 -9.75
C LEU A 100 18.69 8.24 -8.76
N ILE A 101 17.86 7.57 -7.95
CA ILE A 101 17.00 8.20 -6.95
C ILE A 101 17.86 8.87 -5.86
N ASP A 102 18.89 8.19 -5.38
CA ASP A 102 19.81 8.72 -4.37
C ASP A 102 20.60 9.93 -4.88
N ALA A 103 21.04 9.89 -6.14
CA ALA A 103 21.68 11.03 -6.81
C ALA A 103 20.72 12.23 -6.94
N ALA A 104 19.44 11.97 -7.26
CA ALA A 104 18.43 13.02 -7.33
C ALA A 104 18.17 13.66 -5.95
N ALA A 105 18.02 12.84 -4.90
CA ALA A 105 17.88 13.33 -3.53
C ALA A 105 19.08 14.17 -3.10
N SER A 106 20.29 13.69 -3.37
CA SER A 106 21.51 14.43 -3.06
C SER A 106 21.60 15.75 -3.82
N ALA A 107 21.27 15.76 -5.11
CA ALA A 107 21.32 16.95 -5.95
C ALA A 107 20.30 18.03 -5.54
N VAL A 108 19.11 17.61 -5.10
CA VAL A 108 18.06 18.51 -4.59
C VAL A 108 18.39 19.01 -3.19
N ALA A 109 18.90 18.15 -2.30
CA ALA A 109 19.27 18.53 -0.94
C ALA A 109 20.43 19.53 -0.91
N GLY A 110 21.33 19.49 -1.90
CA GLY A 110 22.47 20.41 -2.02
C GLY A 110 22.14 21.76 -2.69
N ARG A 111 20.87 22.06 -3.00
CA ARG A 111 20.48 23.34 -3.60
C ARG A 111 20.45 24.46 -2.56
N ASP A 112 20.92 25.63 -2.95
CA ASP A 112 20.77 26.87 -2.19
C ASP A 112 19.41 27.52 -2.52
N GLU A 113 18.35 26.93 -1.98
CA GLU A 113 16.95 27.37 -2.13
C GLU A 113 16.36 27.64 -0.73
N ASP A 114 15.33 28.48 -0.67
CA ASP A 114 14.63 28.81 0.59
C ASP A 114 14.05 27.55 1.26
N ASP A 115 14.02 27.54 2.60
CA ASP A 115 13.51 26.40 3.38
C ASP A 115 12.04 26.08 3.05
N SER A 116 11.24 27.11 2.76
CA SER A 116 9.84 26.98 2.35
C SER A 116 9.67 26.48 0.91
N GLU A 117 10.70 26.52 0.06
CA GLU A 117 10.63 26.02 -1.31
C GLU A 117 11.24 24.62 -1.45
N ASN A 118 12.23 24.29 -0.63
CA ASN A 118 12.92 23.01 -0.66
C ASN A 118 13.04 22.38 0.74
N PRO A 119 12.02 21.60 1.17
CA PRO A 119 12.03 20.91 2.47
C PRO A 119 13.23 19.97 2.63
N LEU A 120 13.69 19.35 1.54
CA LEU A 120 14.82 18.42 1.57
C LEU A 120 16.14 19.14 1.88
N ALA A 121 16.38 20.30 1.25
CA ALA A 121 17.54 21.14 1.54
C ALA A 121 17.48 21.74 2.96
N ALA A 122 16.29 22.17 3.40
CA ALA A 122 16.07 22.62 4.77
C ALA A 122 16.45 21.54 5.80
N ALA A 123 15.99 20.31 5.59
CA ALA A 123 16.32 19.16 6.45
C ALA A 123 17.83 18.85 6.43
N ALA A 124 18.47 18.91 5.27
CA ALA A 124 19.91 18.66 5.14
C ALA A 124 20.74 19.71 5.88
N ARG A 125 20.38 21.00 5.78
CA ARG A 125 21.01 22.10 6.52
C ARG A 125 20.85 21.93 8.03
N ALA A 126 19.63 21.63 8.49
CA ALA A 126 19.33 21.46 9.91
C ALA A 126 20.10 20.27 10.53
N GLN A 127 20.30 19.20 9.77
CA GLN A 127 20.99 17.99 10.25
C GLN A 127 22.50 17.99 9.98
N GLY A 128 23.00 18.94 9.18
CA GLY A 128 24.40 18.98 8.74
C GLY A 128 24.79 17.81 7.82
N LYS A 129 23.83 17.05 7.31
CA LYS A 129 24.02 15.91 6.41
C LYS A 129 22.76 15.62 5.61
N ILE A 130 22.92 14.97 4.45
CA ILE A 130 21.81 14.47 3.65
C ILE A 130 21.40 13.11 4.23
N GLY A 131 20.18 13.04 4.76
CA GLY A 131 19.62 11.79 5.28
C GLY A 131 19.16 10.86 4.14
N PRO A 132 19.12 9.53 4.34
CA PRO A 132 18.65 8.60 3.33
C PRO A 132 17.18 8.83 2.97
N ARG A 133 16.81 8.51 1.74
CA ARG A 133 15.43 8.59 1.22
C ARG A 133 14.90 7.29 0.66
N ILE A 134 15.69 6.23 0.62
CA ILE A 134 15.27 4.94 0.08
C ILE A 134 15.40 3.91 1.21
N PHE A 135 14.32 3.24 1.56
CA PHE A 135 14.27 2.31 2.68
C PHE A 135 13.63 0.99 2.26
N GLY A 136 14.17 -0.11 2.76
CA GLY A 136 13.73 -1.47 2.44
C GLY A 136 13.91 -2.39 3.64
N THR A 137 13.56 -3.67 3.45
CA THR A 137 13.95 -4.72 4.40
C THR A 137 15.45 -5.04 4.25
N SER A 138 16.01 -5.87 5.13
CA SER A 138 17.41 -6.31 4.99
C SER A 138 17.63 -7.15 3.72
N PRO A 139 18.85 -7.14 3.14
CA PRO A 139 19.17 -8.00 2.00
C PRO A 139 18.81 -9.47 2.24
N GLY A 140 18.22 -10.13 1.23
CA GLY A 140 17.77 -11.51 1.33
C GLY A 140 16.40 -11.73 1.99
N THR A 141 15.77 -10.66 2.51
CA THR A 141 14.39 -10.70 3.01
C THR A 141 13.43 -9.98 2.06
N TYR A 142 12.14 -10.34 2.12
CA TYR A 142 11.08 -9.86 1.22
C TYR A 142 9.80 -9.60 2.01
N GLY A 143 8.91 -8.79 1.42
CA GLY A 143 7.66 -8.36 2.07
C GLY A 143 7.80 -7.03 2.83
N ALA A 144 6.74 -6.65 3.53
CA ALA A 144 6.69 -5.50 4.44
C ALA A 144 7.15 -5.87 5.86
N GLY A 145 7.22 -7.17 6.18
CA GLY A 145 7.63 -7.72 7.47
C GLY A 145 6.50 -7.91 8.47
N VAL A 146 5.25 -7.74 8.03
CA VAL A 146 4.05 -7.92 8.87
C VAL A 146 3.20 -9.11 8.41
N GLU A 147 3.54 -9.75 7.30
CA GLU A 147 2.77 -10.83 6.69
C GLU A 147 2.55 -12.01 7.64
N GLU A 148 3.61 -12.43 8.35
CA GLU A 148 3.51 -13.53 9.31
C GLU A 148 2.64 -13.15 10.52
N LEU A 149 2.80 -11.93 11.05
CA LEU A 149 1.98 -11.42 12.15
C LEU A 149 0.50 -11.38 11.76
N LEU A 150 0.19 -10.84 10.58
CA LEU A 150 -1.16 -10.78 10.01
C LEU A 150 -1.74 -12.18 9.81
N SER A 151 -0.97 -13.11 9.25
CA SER A 151 -1.41 -14.47 9.00
C SER A 151 -1.73 -15.24 10.28
N ARG A 152 -1.02 -14.99 11.38
CA ARG A 152 -1.26 -15.66 12.66
C ARG A 152 -2.42 -15.06 13.45
N GLY A 153 -2.76 -13.80 13.21
CA GLY A 153 -3.82 -13.13 13.99
C GLY A 153 -3.38 -12.72 15.40
N GLU A 154 -2.10 -12.87 15.74
CA GLU A 154 -1.53 -12.82 17.09
C GLU A 154 -1.04 -11.41 17.49
N TRP A 155 -1.93 -10.42 17.47
CA TRP A 155 -1.68 -9.08 18.02
C TRP A 155 -2.87 -8.59 18.83
N SER A 156 -2.60 -7.77 19.85
CA SER A 156 -3.63 -7.18 20.72
C SER A 156 -4.02 -5.76 20.29
N ALA A 157 -3.07 -5.00 19.75
CA ALA A 157 -3.25 -3.62 19.31
C ALA A 157 -2.63 -3.39 17.92
N ARG A 158 -3.20 -2.48 17.12
CA ARG A 158 -2.70 -2.22 15.76
C ARG A 158 -1.29 -1.66 15.77
N GLU A 159 -0.90 -0.98 16.84
CA GLU A 159 0.45 -0.42 17.05
C GLU A 159 1.53 -1.51 17.10
N GLU A 160 1.19 -2.76 17.44
CA GLU A 160 2.13 -3.89 17.34
C GLU A 160 2.50 -4.19 15.89
N ILE A 161 1.51 -4.14 14.97
CA ILE A 161 1.74 -4.26 13.53
C ILE A 161 2.61 -3.10 13.04
N GLY A 162 2.32 -1.89 13.52
CA GLY A 162 3.11 -0.70 13.18
C GLY A 162 4.57 -0.81 13.58
N ARG A 163 4.85 -1.28 14.81
CA ARG A 163 6.22 -1.52 15.28
C ARG A 163 6.93 -2.60 14.46
N ALA A 164 6.25 -3.70 14.15
CA ALA A 164 6.82 -4.75 13.30
C ALA A 164 7.17 -4.24 11.90
N TYR A 165 6.31 -3.41 11.30
CA TYR A 165 6.59 -2.76 10.00
C TYR A 165 7.81 -1.83 10.05
N LEU A 166 7.93 -1.03 11.12
CA LEU A 166 9.07 -0.13 11.33
C LEU A 166 10.37 -0.91 11.54
N GLU A 167 10.36 -1.96 12.36
CA GLU A 167 11.50 -2.83 12.62
C GLU A 167 11.94 -3.58 11.36
N ALA A 168 10.99 -4.10 10.58
CA ALA A 168 11.27 -4.74 9.31
C ALA A 168 11.90 -3.77 8.30
N THR A 169 11.59 -2.47 8.40
CA THR A 169 12.22 -1.38 7.63
C THR A 169 13.59 -1.00 8.20
N SER A 170 14.48 -1.98 8.31
CA SER A 170 15.76 -1.81 9.01
C SER A 170 16.89 -1.21 8.18
N HIS A 171 16.73 -1.07 6.86
CA HIS A 171 17.84 -0.69 5.96
C HIS A 171 17.50 0.52 5.10
N ALA A 172 18.48 1.41 4.97
CA ALA A 172 18.53 2.43 3.94
C ALA A 172 19.31 1.92 2.72
N TYR A 173 18.95 2.42 1.54
CA TYR A 173 19.55 2.06 0.26
C TYR A 173 20.06 3.32 -0.45
N GLY A 174 21.18 3.23 -1.15
CA GLY A 174 21.77 4.37 -1.87
C GLY A 174 23.15 4.07 -2.44
N GLY A 175 23.87 5.11 -2.85
CA GLY A 175 25.19 4.95 -3.48
C GLY A 175 25.13 4.42 -4.92
N ALA A 176 26.29 4.38 -5.57
CA ALA A 176 26.41 4.05 -7.00
C ALA A 176 25.92 2.63 -7.34
N ASP A 177 26.05 1.70 -6.39
CA ASP A 177 25.69 0.29 -6.55
C ASP A 177 24.38 -0.10 -5.83
N GLY A 178 23.66 0.87 -5.25
CA GLY A 178 22.44 0.61 -4.48
C GLY A 178 22.69 -0.18 -3.19
N GLU A 179 23.78 0.15 -2.49
CA GLU A 179 24.24 -0.50 -1.27
C GLU A 179 23.20 -0.41 -0.14
N ALA A 180 23.09 -1.50 0.62
CA ALA A 180 22.24 -1.58 1.80
C ALA A 180 23.04 -1.20 3.06
N ILE A 181 22.54 -0.21 3.81
CA ILE A 181 23.12 0.22 5.08
C ILE A 181 22.08 0.02 6.17
N SER A 182 22.46 -0.71 7.23
CA SER A 182 21.60 -0.85 8.42
C SER A 182 21.33 0.53 9.03
N ALA A 183 20.05 0.88 9.13
CA ALA A 183 19.56 2.19 9.55
C ALA A 183 18.32 2.06 10.45
N PRO A 184 18.37 1.27 11.54
CA PRO A 184 17.24 1.07 12.43
C PRO A 184 16.77 2.40 13.04
N GLY A 185 15.45 2.60 13.12
CA GLY A 185 14.83 3.81 13.67
C GLY A 185 14.88 5.05 12.76
N VAL A 186 15.65 5.06 11.67
CA VAL A 186 15.74 6.24 10.79
C VAL A 186 14.46 6.43 9.98
N PHE A 187 13.83 5.32 9.55
CA PHE A 187 12.59 5.36 8.79
C PHE A 187 11.40 5.88 9.61
N GLU A 188 11.40 5.67 10.93
CA GLU A 188 10.37 6.19 11.83
C GLU A 188 10.25 7.72 11.72
N GLY A 189 11.38 8.42 11.65
CA GLY A 189 11.41 9.87 11.44
C GLY A 189 10.86 10.28 10.08
N ARG A 190 11.06 9.47 9.03
CA ARG A 190 10.48 9.76 7.70
C ARG A 190 8.96 9.59 7.71
N ILE A 191 8.44 8.56 8.38
CA ILE A 191 7.00 8.35 8.53
C ILE A 191 6.39 9.45 9.40
N ALA A 192 7.05 9.83 10.49
CA ALA A 192 6.55 10.87 11.39
C ALA A 192 6.43 12.25 10.73
N ASP A 193 7.28 12.53 9.75
CA ASP A 193 7.31 13.78 8.98
C ASP A 193 6.45 13.72 7.70
N ALA A 194 5.91 12.56 7.33
CA ALA A 194 5.19 12.39 6.07
C ALA A 194 3.77 12.96 6.14
N ASP A 195 3.39 13.74 5.13
CA ASP A 195 2.02 14.23 4.95
C ASP A 195 1.12 13.16 4.34
N LEU A 196 1.68 12.27 3.50
CA LEU A 196 0.94 11.17 2.88
C LEU A 196 1.81 9.97 2.44
N LEU A 197 1.18 8.80 2.34
CA LEU A 197 1.66 7.64 1.57
C LEU A 197 0.96 7.60 0.21
N VAL A 198 1.75 7.37 -0.85
CA VAL A 198 1.27 7.04 -2.19
C VAL A 198 1.56 5.57 -2.50
N HIS A 199 0.50 4.77 -2.64
CA HIS A 199 0.57 3.40 -3.11
C HIS A 199 -0.07 3.27 -4.49
N THR A 200 0.68 2.86 -5.51
CA THR A 200 0.20 2.83 -6.89
C THR A 200 -0.50 1.51 -7.22
N GLY A 201 -1.71 1.59 -7.78
CA GLY A 201 -2.42 0.47 -8.39
C GLY A 201 -2.39 0.59 -9.92
N ASP A 202 -1.48 -0.14 -10.55
CA ASP A 202 -1.15 -0.02 -11.98
C ASP A 202 -1.79 -1.11 -12.86
N ASP A 203 -2.16 -2.26 -12.28
CA ASP A 203 -2.66 -3.41 -13.02
C ASP A 203 -4.21 -3.38 -13.15
N PRO A 204 -4.78 -3.22 -14.36
CA PRO A 204 -6.23 -3.26 -14.54
C PRO A 204 -6.84 -4.64 -14.29
N GLY A 205 -6.04 -5.71 -14.28
CA GLY A 205 -6.46 -7.07 -14.05
C GLY A 205 -6.42 -7.52 -12.59
N ARG A 206 -5.88 -6.69 -11.68
CA ARG A 206 -5.76 -6.99 -10.25
C ARG A 206 -6.31 -5.85 -9.42
N ASP A 207 -7.11 -6.17 -8.41
CA ASP A 207 -7.57 -5.19 -7.43
C ASP A 207 -6.90 -5.29 -6.05
N ILE A 208 -7.10 -4.27 -5.22
CA ILE A 208 -6.47 -4.13 -3.90
C ILE A 208 -6.85 -5.24 -2.90
N LEU A 209 -7.96 -5.94 -3.12
CA LEU A 209 -8.41 -7.05 -2.29
C LEU A 209 -8.06 -8.42 -2.90
N GLU A 210 -7.12 -8.47 -3.85
CA GLU A 210 -6.53 -9.72 -4.36
C GLU A 210 -5.13 -10.00 -3.79
N GLY A 211 -4.35 -8.97 -3.44
CA GLY A 211 -2.99 -9.13 -2.91
C GLY A 211 -2.89 -8.94 -1.40
N SER A 212 -2.26 -9.87 -0.69
CA SER A 212 -1.93 -9.70 0.74
C SER A 212 -0.83 -8.64 0.94
N ALA A 213 0.05 -8.45 -0.05
CA ALA A 213 1.10 -7.44 0.00
C ALA A 213 0.52 -6.01 0.08
N ASP A 214 -0.63 -5.73 -0.54
CA ASP A 214 -1.28 -4.41 -0.47
C ASP A 214 -1.66 -4.10 0.99
N VAL A 215 -2.26 -5.07 1.69
CA VAL A 215 -2.57 -4.96 3.13
C VAL A 215 -1.29 -4.77 3.94
N ALA A 216 -0.23 -5.51 3.63
CA ALA A 216 1.01 -5.46 4.40
C ALA A 216 1.74 -4.11 4.28
N PHE A 217 1.82 -3.52 3.08
CA PHE A 217 2.47 -2.23 2.85
C PHE A 217 1.59 -1.05 3.30
N ILE A 218 0.37 -0.94 2.76
CA ILE A 218 -0.56 0.16 3.09
C ILE A 218 -0.95 0.10 4.56
N GLY A 219 -1.35 -1.09 5.00
CA GLY A 219 -1.76 -1.34 6.38
C GLY A 219 -0.60 -1.22 7.36
N GLY A 220 0.58 -1.73 7.01
CA GLY A 220 1.79 -1.58 7.82
C GLY A 220 2.17 -0.11 8.04
N PHE A 221 2.13 0.70 6.99
CA PHE A 221 2.35 2.14 7.09
C PHE A 221 1.29 2.84 7.97
N SER A 222 0.00 2.54 7.75
CA SER A 222 -1.08 3.11 8.56
C SER A 222 -0.98 2.72 10.04
N ALA A 223 -0.57 1.48 10.33
CA ALA A 223 -0.34 1.01 11.68
C ALA A 223 0.91 1.65 12.31
N ALA A 224 1.95 1.92 11.52
CA ALA A 224 3.16 2.60 11.97
C ALA A 224 2.88 4.06 12.36
N LEU A 225 2.08 4.79 11.58
CA LEU A 225 1.58 6.12 11.97
C LEU A 225 0.90 6.08 13.34
N ALA A 226 0.05 5.07 13.57
CA ALA A 226 -0.60 4.88 14.86
C ALA A 226 0.39 4.67 16.01
N ALA A 227 1.37 3.79 15.80
CA ALA A 227 2.40 3.49 16.80
C ALA A 227 3.21 4.74 17.17
N LEU A 228 3.40 5.65 16.21
CA LEU A 228 4.10 6.93 16.40
C LEU A 228 3.20 8.05 16.94
N GLY A 229 1.88 7.83 17.06
CA GLY A 229 0.91 8.87 17.43
C GLY A 229 0.82 9.99 16.39
N ARG A 230 1.04 9.66 15.11
CA ARG A 230 1.03 10.57 13.96
C ARG A 230 -0.11 10.24 13.01
N ASN A 231 -0.40 11.17 12.11
CA ASN A 231 -1.41 11.03 11.07
C ASN A 231 -0.79 11.50 9.75
N ALA A 232 -1.10 10.79 8.68
CA ALA A 232 -0.81 11.16 7.30
C ALA A 232 -1.93 10.60 6.43
N ASP A 233 -2.17 11.20 5.27
CA ASP A 233 -3.09 10.63 4.29
C ASP A 233 -2.51 9.32 3.74
N VAL A 234 -3.37 8.35 3.46
CA VAL A 234 -2.97 7.10 2.82
C VAL A 234 -3.78 6.95 1.55
N ILE A 235 -3.12 7.12 0.41
CA ILE A 235 -3.78 7.11 -0.89
C ILE A 235 -3.37 5.90 -1.73
N VAL A 236 -4.37 5.34 -2.39
CA VAL A 236 -4.22 4.37 -3.46
C VAL A 236 -4.37 5.13 -4.78
N LEU A 237 -3.27 5.30 -5.49
CA LEU A 237 -3.23 5.98 -6.77
C LEU A 237 -3.51 4.98 -7.89
N ASP A 238 -4.74 5.01 -8.41
CA ASP A 238 -5.15 4.18 -9.54
C ASP A 238 -4.62 4.77 -10.84
N THR A 239 -3.67 4.06 -11.46
CA THR A 239 -3.06 4.38 -12.75
C THR A 239 -3.42 3.35 -13.83
N THR A 240 -4.45 2.54 -13.60
CA THR A 240 -4.92 1.53 -14.57
C THR A 240 -5.34 2.14 -15.92
N ASP A 241 -5.84 3.39 -15.90
CA ASP A 241 -5.81 4.30 -17.05
C ASP A 241 -4.70 5.34 -16.80
N PRO A 242 -3.49 5.15 -17.37
CA PRO A 242 -2.33 5.97 -17.03
C PRO A 242 -2.49 7.43 -17.49
N LYS A 243 -3.43 7.72 -18.39
CA LYS A 243 -3.74 9.10 -18.82
C LYS A 243 -4.67 9.82 -17.84
N LYS A 244 -5.27 9.11 -16.89
CA LYS A 244 -6.24 9.63 -15.92
C LYS A 244 -5.96 9.04 -14.54
N PRO A 245 -4.79 9.34 -13.94
CA PRO A 245 -4.49 8.89 -12.58
C PRO A 245 -5.57 9.38 -11.61
N ARG A 246 -5.95 8.54 -10.64
CA ARG A 246 -6.98 8.87 -9.66
C ARG A 246 -6.53 8.50 -8.25
N PRO A 247 -6.11 9.47 -7.42
CA PRO A 247 -5.86 9.23 -6.01
C PRO A 247 -7.19 8.95 -5.32
N ARG A 248 -7.21 7.92 -4.49
CA ARG A 248 -8.35 7.58 -3.63
C ARG A 248 -7.85 7.30 -2.23
N SER A 249 -8.63 7.67 -1.23
CA SER A 249 -8.39 7.13 0.11
C SER A 249 -8.49 5.59 0.11
N VAL A 250 -7.85 4.93 1.06
CA VAL A 250 -7.99 3.47 1.24
C VAL A 250 -9.46 3.05 1.34
N GLY A 251 -10.26 3.81 2.10
CA GLY A 251 -11.69 3.56 2.26
C GLY A 251 -12.47 3.61 0.94
N GLU A 252 -12.19 4.59 0.06
CA GLU A 252 -12.80 4.68 -1.26
C GLU A 252 -12.34 3.57 -2.21
N ALA A 253 -11.04 3.25 -2.20
CA ALA A 253 -10.47 2.18 -3.03
C ALA A 253 -11.11 0.82 -2.68
N VAL A 254 -11.15 0.48 -1.39
CA VAL A 254 -11.79 -0.76 -0.91
C VAL A 254 -13.30 -0.73 -1.16
N SER A 255 -13.99 0.40 -0.89
CA SER A 255 -15.43 0.53 -1.17
C SER A 255 -15.77 0.26 -2.64
N ARG A 256 -14.97 0.80 -3.56
CA ARG A 256 -15.15 0.58 -4.99
C ARG A 256 -15.02 -0.90 -5.34
N VAL A 257 -14.00 -1.57 -4.83
CA VAL A 257 -13.77 -3.00 -5.11
C VAL A 257 -14.87 -3.88 -4.52
N VAL A 258 -15.27 -3.61 -3.27
CA VAL A 258 -16.38 -4.34 -2.64
C VAL A 258 -17.64 -4.24 -3.49
N ARG A 259 -18.03 -3.02 -3.90
CA ARG A 259 -19.26 -2.80 -4.67
C ARG A 259 -19.18 -3.27 -6.12
N ALA A 260 -18.05 -3.05 -6.79
CA ALA A 260 -17.90 -3.36 -8.21
C ALA A 260 -17.67 -4.86 -8.45
N ARG A 261 -17.03 -5.55 -7.50
CA ARG A 261 -16.55 -6.92 -7.66
C ARG A 261 -16.99 -7.85 -6.53
N ALA A 262 -16.61 -7.62 -5.28
CA ALA A 262 -16.83 -8.61 -4.20
C ALA A 262 -18.30 -9.03 -4.04
N VAL A 263 -19.22 -8.07 -3.97
CA VAL A 263 -20.66 -8.34 -3.78
C VAL A 263 -21.44 -8.40 -5.10
N ASN A 264 -20.74 -8.35 -6.25
CA ASN A 264 -21.38 -8.36 -7.56
C ASN A 264 -21.88 -9.76 -7.89
N PRO A 265 -23.19 -9.96 -8.16
CA PRO A 265 -23.74 -11.29 -8.46
C PRO A 265 -23.05 -11.98 -9.65
N ARG A 266 -22.57 -11.20 -10.64
CA ARG A 266 -21.84 -11.76 -11.79
C ARG A 266 -20.47 -12.31 -11.41
N PHE A 267 -19.79 -11.67 -10.46
CA PHE A 267 -18.52 -12.15 -9.94
C PHE A 267 -18.75 -13.40 -9.10
N ILE A 268 -19.70 -13.37 -8.17
CA ILE A 268 -20.05 -14.51 -7.31
C ILE A 268 -20.42 -15.74 -8.14
N ALA A 269 -21.38 -15.62 -9.06
CA ALA A 269 -21.74 -16.69 -9.97
C ALA A 269 -20.60 -17.08 -10.93
N GLY A 270 -19.66 -16.15 -11.17
CA GLY A 270 -18.38 -16.38 -11.83
C GLY A 270 -17.54 -17.42 -11.10
N GLN A 271 -17.16 -17.07 -9.87
CA GLN A 271 -16.32 -17.88 -9.00
C GLN A 271 -16.95 -19.23 -8.68
N MET A 272 -18.27 -19.29 -8.50
CA MET A 272 -18.98 -20.54 -8.19
C MET A 272 -18.89 -21.62 -9.29
N ARG A 273 -18.45 -21.27 -10.51
CA ARG A 273 -18.15 -22.26 -11.57
C ARG A 273 -16.77 -22.91 -11.45
N HIS A 274 -15.95 -22.46 -10.52
CA HIS A 274 -14.55 -22.89 -10.36
C HIS A 274 -14.30 -23.71 -9.08
N GLY A 275 -15.36 -24.29 -8.51
CA GLY A 275 -15.29 -25.25 -7.40
C GLY A 275 -14.42 -24.74 -6.23
N PRO A 276 -13.46 -25.55 -5.73
CA PRO A 276 -12.66 -25.19 -4.57
C PRO A 276 -11.84 -23.90 -4.73
N ARG A 277 -11.31 -23.62 -5.94
CA ARG A 277 -10.55 -22.38 -6.20
C ARG A 277 -11.47 -21.16 -6.15
N GLY A 278 -12.69 -21.28 -6.70
CA GLY A 278 -13.69 -20.23 -6.62
C GLY A 278 -14.05 -19.87 -5.17
N ALA A 279 -14.20 -20.87 -4.31
CA ALA A 279 -14.42 -20.68 -2.89
C ALA A 279 -13.22 -20.05 -2.16
N SER A 280 -11.98 -20.42 -2.53
CA SER A 280 -10.77 -19.77 -1.99
C SER A 280 -10.74 -18.27 -2.28
N GLU A 281 -11.21 -17.83 -3.44
CA GLU A 281 -11.23 -16.40 -3.83
C GLU A 281 -12.18 -15.57 -2.94
N PHE A 282 -13.26 -16.18 -2.44
CA PHE A 282 -14.13 -15.56 -1.44
C PHE A 282 -13.42 -15.41 -0.10
N ALA A 283 -12.73 -16.46 0.36
CA ALA A 283 -11.94 -16.40 1.59
C ALA A 283 -10.81 -15.36 1.49
N GLU A 284 -10.11 -15.33 0.36
CA GLU A 284 -9.04 -14.37 0.08
C GLU A 284 -9.57 -12.92 0.11
N THR A 285 -10.74 -12.66 -0.50
CA THR A 285 -11.40 -11.35 -0.45
C THR A 285 -11.76 -10.94 0.98
N VAL A 286 -12.37 -11.85 1.77
CA VAL A 286 -12.77 -11.56 3.15
C VAL A 286 -11.54 -11.30 4.02
N ASP A 287 -10.51 -12.13 3.88
CA ASP A 287 -9.27 -12.00 4.64
C ASP A 287 -8.61 -10.63 4.43
N ARG A 288 -8.52 -10.17 3.17
CA ARG A 288 -7.91 -8.88 2.83
C ARG A 288 -8.79 -7.70 3.25
N LEU A 289 -10.12 -7.82 3.11
CA LEU A 289 -11.05 -6.79 3.60
C LEU A 289 -10.89 -6.57 5.11
N VAL A 290 -10.88 -7.68 5.88
CA VAL A 290 -10.67 -7.62 7.33
C VAL A 290 -9.25 -7.16 7.66
N GLY A 291 -8.23 -7.60 6.90
CA GLY A 291 -6.85 -7.15 7.06
C GLY A 291 -6.69 -5.64 6.89
N PHE A 292 -7.34 -5.03 5.89
CA PHE A 292 -7.39 -3.57 5.77
C PHE A 292 -8.12 -2.92 6.95
N ALA A 293 -9.23 -3.50 7.43
CA ALA A 293 -9.92 -2.98 8.60
C ALA A 293 -9.03 -3.00 9.85
N GLU A 294 -8.32 -4.11 10.08
CA GLU A 294 -7.44 -4.33 11.23
C GLU A 294 -6.20 -3.41 11.22
N THR A 295 -5.67 -3.11 10.04
CA THR A 295 -4.43 -2.33 9.90
C THR A 295 -4.65 -0.83 9.75
N THR A 296 -5.78 -0.41 9.15
CA THR A 296 -6.01 1.01 8.82
C THR A 296 -7.10 1.68 9.66
N HIS A 297 -8.07 0.91 10.17
CA HIS A 297 -9.34 1.43 10.71
C HIS A 297 -10.13 2.33 9.74
N ALA A 298 -9.79 2.35 8.45
CA ALA A 298 -10.46 3.17 7.43
C ALA A 298 -11.66 2.46 6.79
N ILE A 299 -11.84 1.17 7.07
CA ILE A 299 -12.86 0.33 6.44
C ILE A 299 -14.14 0.37 7.28
N SER A 300 -15.25 0.79 6.68
CA SER A 300 -16.52 0.84 7.40
C SER A 300 -17.08 -0.57 7.65
N GLY A 301 -17.70 -0.77 8.82
CA GLY A 301 -18.40 -2.02 9.13
C GLY A 301 -19.52 -2.37 8.14
N ALA A 302 -20.10 -1.38 7.45
CA ALA A 302 -21.11 -1.62 6.42
C ALA A 302 -20.56 -2.36 5.18
N LEU A 303 -19.27 -2.22 4.87
CA LEU A 303 -18.63 -3.00 3.81
C LEU A 303 -18.43 -4.45 4.22
N ILE A 304 -18.06 -4.68 5.49
CA ILE A 304 -17.92 -6.02 6.07
C ILE A 304 -19.29 -6.71 6.10
N GLU A 305 -20.33 -6.01 6.55
CA GLU A 305 -21.72 -6.49 6.52
C GLU A 305 -22.15 -6.88 5.10
N ALA A 306 -21.88 -6.03 4.11
CA ALA A 306 -22.27 -6.30 2.72
C ALA A 306 -21.62 -7.57 2.15
N VAL A 307 -20.34 -7.82 2.47
CA VAL A 307 -19.65 -9.05 2.05
C VAL A 307 -20.15 -10.26 2.84
N HIS A 308 -20.41 -10.11 4.14
CA HIS A 308 -21.04 -11.16 4.95
C HIS A 308 -22.39 -11.57 4.37
N ASP A 309 -23.27 -10.62 4.09
CA ASP A 309 -24.61 -10.89 3.54
C ASP A 309 -24.52 -11.58 2.18
N ALA A 310 -23.58 -11.16 1.32
CA ALA A 310 -23.42 -11.75 0.00
C ALA A 310 -22.86 -13.19 0.02
N TYR A 311 -22.00 -13.53 0.99
CA TYR A 311 -21.29 -14.82 1.00
C TYR A 311 -21.90 -15.84 1.96
N ILE A 312 -22.37 -15.37 3.12
CA ILE A 312 -22.89 -16.21 4.21
C ILE A 312 -24.40 -16.03 4.38
N GLY A 313 -24.91 -14.81 4.19
CA GLY A 313 -26.34 -14.52 4.23
C GLY A 313 -27.12 -15.12 3.05
N ASP A 314 -26.47 -15.33 1.91
CA ASP A 314 -27.04 -16.02 0.76
C ASP A 314 -26.89 -17.54 0.91
N ALA A 315 -28.03 -18.25 0.92
CA ALA A 315 -28.07 -19.69 1.15
C ALA A 315 -27.39 -20.50 0.05
N GLU A 316 -27.41 -20.03 -1.21
CA GLU A 316 -26.78 -20.72 -2.33
C GLU A 316 -25.26 -20.60 -2.26
N VAL A 317 -24.76 -19.39 -1.96
CA VAL A 317 -23.32 -19.13 -1.81
C VAL A 317 -22.76 -19.87 -0.59
N ARG A 318 -23.47 -19.84 0.55
CA ARG A 318 -23.10 -20.59 1.75
C ARG A 318 -23.03 -22.09 1.49
N ALA A 319 -24.02 -22.66 0.81
CA ALA A 319 -24.04 -24.08 0.46
C ALA A 319 -22.90 -24.46 -0.51
N PHE A 320 -22.57 -23.58 -1.46
CA PHE A 320 -21.42 -23.76 -2.33
C PHE A 320 -20.11 -23.76 -1.54
N LEU A 321 -19.89 -22.81 -0.64
CA LEU A 321 -18.69 -22.73 0.20
C LEU A 321 -18.50 -24.02 1.02
N LEU A 322 -19.55 -24.46 1.72
CA LEU A 322 -19.51 -25.68 2.53
C LEU A 322 -19.27 -26.95 1.71
N ARG A 323 -19.79 -27.02 0.49
CA ARG A 323 -19.61 -28.20 -0.37
C ARG A 323 -18.24 -28.25 -1.04
N GLU A 324 -17.79 -27.13 -1.61
CA GLU A 324 -16.61 -27.11 -2.47
C GLU A 324 -15.32 -26.85 -1.69
N ASN A 325 -15.38 -26.09 -0.60
CA ASN A 325 -14.21 -25.78 0.21
C ASN A 325 -14.60 -25.44 1.67
N PRO A 326 -14.90 -26.45 2.49
CA PRO A 326 -15.22 -26.23 3.90
C PRO A 326 -14.15 -25.43 4.66
N ALA A 327 -12.87 -25.63 4.36
CA ALA A 327 -11.77 -24.87 4.94
C ALA A 327 -11.91 -23.36 4.67
N ALA A 328 -12.26 -22.99 3.43
CA ALA A 328 -12.53 -21.59 3.07
C ALA A 328 -13.74 -21.03 3.83
N ALA A 329 -14.82 -21.81 3.97
CA ALA A 329 -16.01 -21.42 4.74
C ALA A 329 -15.66 -21.12 6.21
N LYS A 330 -14.84 -21.99 6.82
CA LYS A 330 -14.32 -21.81 8.18
C LYS A 330 -13.48 -20.53 8.29
N VAL A 331 -12.52 -20.32 7.39
CA VAL A 331 -11.67 -19.11 7.42
C VAL A 331 -12.50 -17.84 7.27
N ILE A 332 -13.48 -17.82 6.37
CA ILE A 332 -14.40 -16.67 6.21
C ILE A 332 -15.09 -16.34 7.55
N ALA A 333 -15.64 -17.36 8.21
CA ALA A 333 -16.32 -17.19 9.49
C ALA A 333 -15.36 -16.71 10.60
N GLU A 334 -14.16 -17.27 10.68
CA GLU A 334 -13.13 -16.89 11.64
C GLU A 334 -12.68 -15.43 11.47
N ARG A 335 -12.53 -14.97 10.21
CA ARG A 335 -12.14 -13.57 9.91
C ARG A 335 -13.27 -12.59 10.23
N PHE A 336 -14.53 -12.94 9.97
CA PHE A 336 -15.66 -12.12 10.42
C PHE A 336 -15.74 -12.04 11.95
N LEU A 337 -15.58 -13.16 12.65
CA LEU A 337 -15.52 -13.16 14.12
C LEU A 337 -14.31 -12.38 14.65
N ALA A 338 -13.18 -12.37 13.94
CA ALA A 338 -12.03 -11.55 14.29
C ALA A 338 -12.35 -10.05 14.19
N ALA A 339 -13.02 -9.62 13.12
CA ALA A 339 -13.50 -8.24 12.97
C ALA A 339 -14.49 -7.86 14.09
N ARG A 340 -15.40 -8.78 14.47
CA ARG A 340 -16.32 -8.61 15.60
C ARG A 340 -15.58 -8.42 16.93
N ARG A 341 -14.67 -9.33 17.27
CA ARG A 341 -13.89 -9.29 18.52
C ARG A 341 -13.05 -8.01 18.65
N ARG A 342 -12.56 -7.47 17.52
CA ARG A 342 -11.76 -6.24 17.46
C ARG A 342 -12.60 -4.96 17.37
N GLY A 343 -13.92 -5.05 17.40
CA GLY A 343 -14.80 -3.88 17.32
C GLY A 343 -14.78 -3.19 15.94
N LEU A 344 -14.37 -3.89 14.89
CA LEU A 344 -14.30 -3.36 13.52
C LEU A 344 -15.64 -3.51 12.80
N TRP A 345 -16.51 -4.40 13.27
CA TRP A 345 -17.84 -4.65 12.73
C TRP A 345 -18.88 -4.85 13.84
N HIS A 346 -19.99 -4.12 13.73
CA HIS A 346 -21.11 -4.14 14.68
C HIS A 346 -22.42 -4.37 13.93
N PRO A 347 -22.79 -5.63 13.63
CA PRO A 347 -24.04 -5.93 12.96
C PRO A 347 -25.23 -5.63 13.86
N LEU A 348 -26.37 -5.33 13.24
CA LEU A 348 -27.64 -5.11 13.95
C LEU A 348 -28.30 -6.42 14.38
N ARG A 349 -27.91 -7.55 13.78
CA ARG A 349 -28.45 -8.88 14.06
C ARG A 349 -27.66 -9.53 15.20
N ASN A 350 -28.35 -9.86 16.29
CA ASN A 350 -27.74 -10.50 17.45
C ASN A 350 -27.31 -11.96 17.20
N SER A 351 -27.84 -12.62 16.15
CA SER A 351 -27.54 -14.02 15.84
C SER A 351 -26.20 -14.22 15.14
N ILE A 352 -25.55 -13.16 14.64
CA ILE A 352 -24.38 -13.28 13.76
C ILE A 352 -23.25 -14.09 14.39
N ASP A 353 -22.94 -13.85 15.67
CA ASP A 353 -21.84 -14.55 16.33
C ASP A 353 -22.14 -16.05 16.48
N ASP A 354 -23.40 -16.41 16.76
CA ASP A 354 -23.87 -17.79 16.83
C ASP A 354 -23.90 -18.44 15.44
N ASP A 355 -24.39 -17.73 14.42
CA ASP A 355 -24.48 -18.19 13.03
C ASP A 355 -23.09 -18.49 12.44
N LEU A 356 -22.10 -17.63 12.72
CA LEU A 356 -20.70 -17.83 12.31
C LEU A 356 -20.05 -18.99 13.08
N THR A 357 -20.35 -19.13 14.37
CA THR A 357 -19.85 -20.28 15.17
C THR A 357 -20.44 -21.61 14.66
N ALA A 358 -21.73 -21.63 14.32
CA ALA A 358 -22.38 -22.78 13.72
C ALA A 358 -21.78 -23.13 12.35
N LEU A 359 -21.49 -22.12 11.51
CA LEU A 359 -20.83 -22.32 10.22
C LEU A 359 -19.44 -22.97 10.36
N ILE A 360 -18.66 -22.57 11.37
CA ILE A 360 -17.36 -23.20 11.66
C ILE A 360 -17.55 -24.68 12.01
N ALA A 361 -18.52 -25.01 12.86
CA ALA A 361 -18.78 -26.39 13.25
C ALA A 361 -19.25 -27.25 12.06
N GLU A 362 -20.13 -26.71 11.19
CA GLU A 362 -20.57 -27.36 9.96
C GLU A 362 -19.42 -27.61 8.99
N ALA A 363 -18.53 -26.63 8.81
CA ALA A 363 -17.35 -26.75 7.96
C ALA A 363 -16.41 -27.85 8.47
N GLN A 364 -16.12 -27.88 9.77
CA GLN A 364 -15.28 -28.93 10.38
C GLN A 364 -15.88 -30.33 10.23
N ALA A 365 -17.19 -30.47 10.43
CA ALA A 365 -17.87 -31.76 10.24
C ALA A 365 -17.79 -32.23 8.77
N SER A 366 -17.85 -31.29 7.82
CA SER A 366 -17.76 -31.59 6.39
C SER A 366 -16.34 -32.00 5.97
N GLU A 367 -15.29 -31.42 6.56
CA GLU A 367 -13.89 -31.85 6.32
C GLU A 367 -13.62 -33.27 6.82
N VAL A 368 -14.21 -33.67 7.95
CA VAL A 368 -14.04 -35.03 8.50
C VAL A 368 -14.78 -36.08 7.66
N ALA A 369 -15.85 -35.68 6.96
CA ALA A 369 -16.66 -36.57 6.14
C ALA A 369 -16.14 -36.76 4.71
N ALA A 370 -15.30 -35.84 4.21
CA ALA A 370 -14.64 -35.88 2.91
C ALA A 370 -13.32 -36.66 2.97
#